data_AF-A0A7Y6I4P3-F1
#
_entry.id   AF-A0A7Y6I4P3-F1
#
_cell.length_a   1.000
_cell.length_b   1.000
_cell.length_c   1.000
_cell.angle_alpha   90.00
_cell.angle_beta   90.00
_cell.angle_gamma   90.00
#
_symmetry.space_group_name_H-M   'P 1'
#
loop_
_entity.id
_entity.type
_entity.pdbx_description
1 polymer ?
#
loop_
_entity_poly.entity_id
_entity_poly.type
_entity_poly.pdbx_seq_one_letter_code
_entity_poly.pdbx_strand_id
1 'polypeptide(L)'
;MGTEASMDFDPVDKLAGKIGEARKAVEQGRTALSGGPGAVTYVPVPVVPASNAFGDTSRATSAGSAHADLQTSADDLAEILIGVLTSDESRLRKVIRAFKELDDDLADRLFAGAAKGFDVYSAHVHSHGLHKYDDFVRSDQIGKLHEAMNRGPSLLGADLNVVTHNGDNVQKNASGGAIHDLKDEGYTVYSGAVGEDGKVVGTSPSGTRIDHVAGSPAFTVDGPPVLFDGATSDHDGQRVDVEIPNW
;
A
#
# COMPACT_ATOMS: atom_id res chain seq x y z
N MET A 1 -29.94 -6.94 -7.90
CA MET A 1 -28.64 -6.55 -8.48
C MET A 1 -28.56 -5.03 -8.40
N GLY A 2 -28.21 -4.52 -7.22
CA GLY A 2 -27.88 -3.10 -7.08
C GLY A 2 -26.48 -2.92 -7.61
N THR A 3 -26.31 -2.01 -8.57
CA THR A 3 -24.99 -1.45 -8.90
C THR A 3 -24.42 -0.83 -7.63
N GLU A 4 -23.26 -1.32 -7.19
CA GLU A 4 -22.47 -0.74 -6.10
C GLU A 4 -22.41 0.78 -6.25
N ALA A 5 -22.78 1.49 -5.19
CA ALA A 5 -22.47 2.90 -5.04
C ALA A 5 -21.13 3.02 -4.28
N SER A 6 -20.09 2.33 -4.75
CA SER A 6 -18.71 2.65 -4.35
C SER A 6 -18.06 3.37 -5.53
N MET A 7 -17.38 4.47 -5.25
CA MET A 7 -16.66 5.17 -6.30
C MET A 7 -15.34 4.42 -6.56
N ASP A 8 -15.22 3.77 -7.72
CA ASP A 8 -13.99 3.12 -8.16
C ASP A 8 -12.89 4.17 -8.46
N PHE A 9 -11.94 4.31 -7.55
CA PHE A 9 -10.80 5.23 -7.68
C PHE A 9 -9.57 4.58 -8.34
N ASP A 10 -9.58 3.27 -8.56
CA ASP A 10 -8.44 2.53 -9.10
C ASP A 10 -7.95 3.08 -10.46
N PRO A 11 -8.82 3.51 -11.40
CA PRO A 11 -8.36 4.09 -12.66
C PRO A 11 -7.51 5.35 -12.49
N VAL A 12 -7.83 6.18 -11.49
CA VAL A 12 -7.13 7.45 -11.24
C VAL A 12 -5.82 7.20 -10.49
N ASP A 13 -5.81 6.27 -9.52
CA ASP A 13 -4.58 5.84 -8.83
C ASP A 13 -3.59 5.19 -9.83
N LYS A 14 -4.07 4.34 -10.75
CA LYS A 14 -3.26 3.77 -11.83
C LYS A 14 -2.68 4.84 -12.76
N LEU A 15 -3.43 5.90 -13.05
CA LEU A 15 -2.94 7.00 -13.88
C LEU A 15 -1.84 7.80 -13.17
N ALA A 16 -2.00 8.10 -11.87
CA ALA A 16 -0.99 8.76 -11.06
C ALA A 16 0.31 7.91 -11.00
N GLY A 17 0.18 6.59 -10.84
CA GLY A 17 1.31 5.65 -10.90
C GLY A 17 2.07 5.72 -12.22
N LYS A 18 1.37 5.68 -13.36
CA LYS A 18 1.97 5.78 -14.71
C LYS A 18 2.70 7.10 -14.93
N ILE A 19 2.21 8.21 -14.38
CA ILE A 19 2.91 9.51 -14.44
C ILE A 19 4.20 9.47 -13.63
N GLY A 20 4.19 8.84 -12.46
CA GLY A 20 5.39 8.61 -11.66
C GLY A 20 6.43 7.73 -12.38
N GLU A 21 5.99 6.70 -13.10
CA GLU A 21 6.86 5.89 -13.96
C GLU A 21 7.45 6.69 -15.13
N ALA A 22 6.64 7.51 -15.80
CA ALA A 22 7.10 8.39 -16.86
C ALA A 22 8.17 9.38 -16.35
N ARG A 23 7.97 9.96 -15.16
CA ARG A 23 8.98 10.83 -14.50
C ARG A 23 10.30 10.09 -14.30
N LYS A 24 10.26 8.87 -13.74
CA LYS A 24 11.47 8.06 -13.52
C LYS A 24 12.20 7.75 -14.83
N ALA A 25 11.48 7.46 -15.91
CA ALA A 25 12.09 7.20 -17.22
C ALA A 25 12.81 8.45 -17.76
N VAL A 26 12.23 9.64 -17.59
CA VAL A 26 12.87 10.91 -17.99
C VAL A 26 14.12 11.20 -17.13
N GLU A 27 14.07 10.94 -15.81
CA GLU A 27 15.22 11.08 -14.91
C GLU A 27 16.37 10.13 -15.27
N GLN A 28 16.05 8.90 -15.65
CA GLN A 28 17.03 7.92 -16.15
C GLN A 28 17.66 8.40 -17.46
N GLY A 29 16.86 8.91 -18.41
CA GLY A 29 17.35 9.51 -19.64
C GLY A 29 18.27 10.71 -19.40
N ARG A 30 17.90 11.61 -18.49
CA ARG A 30 18.70 12.75 -18.05
C ARG A 30 20.05 12.32 -17.47
N THR A 31 20.03 11.30 -16.60
CA THR A 31 21.25 10.73 -16.01
C THR A 31 22.15 10.09 -17.08
N ALA A 32 21.56 9.35 -18.02
CA ALA A 32 22.31 8.74 -19.12
C ALA A 32 22.97 9.80 -20.03
N LEU A 33 22.28 10.93 -20.29
CA LEU A 33 22.84 12.07 -21.03
C LEU A 33 24.04 12.70 -20.29
N SER A 34 23.97 12.79 -18.95
CA SER A 34 25.07 13.30 -18.12
C SER A 34 26.30 12.37 -18.05
N GLY A 35 26.12 11.09 -18.38
CA GLY A 35 27.21 10.09 -18.39
C GLY A 35 28.23 10.27 -19.52
N GLY A 36 27.91 11.10 -20.52
CA GLY A 36 28.77 11.40 -21.67
C GLY A 36 28.98 10.20 -22.62
N PRO A 37 29.47 10.43 -23.85
CA PRO A 37 29.91 9.37 -24.73
C PRO A 37 31.12 8.68 -24.10
N GLY A 38 31.01 7.37 -23.86
CA GLY A 38 32.13 6.57 -23.38
C GLY A 38 33.34 6.75 -24.30
N ALA A 39 34.48 7.14 -23.73
CA ALA A 39 35.70 7.31 -24.50
C ALA A 39 36.02 5.99 -25.22
N VAL A 40 36.01 6.00 -26.55
CA VAL A 40 36.43 4.85 -27.34
C VAL A 40 37.95 4.76 -27.25
N THR A 41 38.45 3.96 -26.30
CA THR A 41 39.88 3.60 -26.23
C THR A 41 40.22 2.70 -27.40
N TYR A 42 40.61 3.27 -28.54
CA TYR A 42 41.23 2.47 -29.60
C TYR A 42 42.19 3.26 -30.52
N VAL A 43 43.39 3.60 -30.03
CA VAL A 43 44.67 3.57 -30.79
C VAL A 43 45.84 3.56 -29.78
N PRO A 44 46.86 2.68 -29.92
CA PRO A 44 48.08 2.76 -29.11
C PRO A 44 48.95 3.93 -29.61
N VAL A 45 48.77 5.12 -29.04
CA VAL A 45 49.67 6.27 -29.24
C VAL A 45 50.19 6.69 -27.85
N PRO A 46 51.50 7.01 -27.69
CA PRO A 46 52.13 7.02 -26.36
C PRO A 46 51.68 8.13 -25.40
N VAL A 47 50.97 9.16 -25.87
CA VAL A 47 50.45 10.23 -25.02
C VAL A 47 49.16 10.78 -25.65
N VAL A 48 48.00 10.42 -25.11
CA VAL A 48 46.72 11.11 -25.39
C VAL A 48 46.33 11.85 -24.10
N PRO A 49 46.11 13.17 -24.12
CA PRO A 49 45.59 13.89 -22.98
C PRO A 49 44.24 13.32 -22.56
N ALA A 50 43.98 13.24 -21.26
CA ALA A 50 42.68 12.87 -20.73
C ALA A 50 41.66 14.00 -20.98
N SER A 51 41.15 14.13 -22.21
CA SER A 51 39.85 14.74 -22.56
C SER A 51 39.79 15.10 -24.06
N ASN A 52 39.35 14.16 -24.89
CA ASN A 52 38.07 14.35 -25.57
C ASN A 52 37.57 12.98 -26.03
N ALA A 53 36.25 12.80 -26.05
CA ALA A 53 35.63 11.61 -26.64
C ALA A 53 35.60 11.68 -28.19
N PHE A 54 36.23 12.70 -28.80
CA PHE A 54 36.06 13.10 -30.20
C PHE A 54 37.35 13.08 -31.05
N GLY A 55 38.46 12.55 -30.51
CA GLY A 55 39.79 12.49 -31.13
C GLY A 55 40.55 13.83 -31.17
N ASP A 56 41.81 13.84 -31.64
CA ASP A 56 42.68 15.03 -31.72
C ASP A 56 42.58 15.79 -33.08
N THR A 57 41.48 15.62 -33.79
CA THR A 57 41.30 16.20 -35.13
C THR A 57 40.98 17.70 -35.07
N SER A 58 41.19 18.42 -36.19
CA SER A 58 40.82 19.84 -36.33
C SER A 58 39.31 20.12 -36.17
N ARG A 59 38.46 19.09 -36.12
CA ARG A 59 37.02 19.19 -35.91
C ARG A 59 36.59 18.80 -34.49
N ALA A 60 37.50 18.31 -33.65
CA ALA A 60 37.18 17.77 -32.33
C ALA A 60 36.58 18.83 -31.40
N THR A 61 37.10 20.05 -31.43
CA THR A 61 36.56 21.18 -30.64
C THR A 61 35.13 21.51 -31.05
N SER A 62 34.84 21.63 -32.35
CA SER A 62 33.49 21.93 -32.84
C SER A 62 32.50 20.80 -32.53
N ALA A 63 32.92 19.54 -32.61
CA ALA A 63 32.10 18.40 -32.22
C ALA A 63 31.82 18.38 -30.70
N GLY A 64 32.83 18.70 -29.89
CA GLY A 64 32.68 18.84 -28.44
C GLY A 64 31.73 19.97 -28.04
N SER A 65 31.82 21.13 -28.67
CA SER A 65 30.90 22.26 -28.41
C SER A 65 29.46 21.93 -28.81
N ALA A 66 29.24 21.36 -30.00
CA ALA A 66 27.90 20.96 -30.43
C ALA A 66 27.29 19.88 -29.53
N HIS A 67 28.12 18.95 -29.02
CA HIS A 67 27.69 17.96 -28.04
C HIS A 67 27.31 18.59 -26.70
N ALA A 68 28.11 19.53 -26.19
CA ALA A 68 27.82 20.27 -24.96
C ALA A 68 26.51 21.07 -25.08
N ASP A 69 26.31 21.79 -26.19
CA ASP A 69 25.09 22.57 -26.44
C ASP A 69 23.83 21.69 -26.50
N LEU A 70 23.94 20.51 -27.14
CA LEU A 70 22.87 19.52 -27.19
C LEU A 70 22.60 18.93 -25.79
N GLN A 71 23.64 18.63 -25.03
CA GLN A 71 23.51 18.09 -23.67
C GLN A 71 22.81 19.11 -22.75
N THR A 72 23.21 20.38 -22.78
CA THR A 72 22.56 21.46 -22.02
C THR A 72 21.09 21.61 -22.42
N SER A 73 20.81 21.68 -23.73
CA SER A 73 19.42 21.82 -24.21
C SER A 73 18.54 20.64 -23.82
N ALA A 74 19.08 19.41 -23.85
CA ALA A 74 18.37 18.21 -23.45
C ALA A 74 18.16 18.15 -21.93
N ASP A 75 19.12 18.63 -21.12
CA ASP A 75 19.00 18.71 -19.67
C ASP A 75 17.90 19.70 -19.25
N ASP A 76 17.89 20.90 -19.84
CA ASP A 76 16.88 21.93 -19.56
C ASP A 76 15.47 21.44 -19.89
N LEU A 77 15.28 20.79 -21.05
CA LEU A 77 14.00 20.24 -21.46
C LEU A 77 13.55 19.08 -20.56
N ALA A 78 14.49 18.20 -20.17
CA ALA A 78 14.21 17.11 -19.24
C ALA A 78 13.78 17.64 -17.87
N GLU A 79 14.44 18.68 -17.36
CA GLU A 79 14.09 19.32 -16.10
C GLU A 79 12.68 19.93 -16.11
N ILE A 80 12.33 20.66 -17.18
CA ILE A 80 10.98 21.21 -17.35
C ILE A 80 9.93 20.10 -17.35
N LEU A 81 10.17 19.01 -18.11
CA LEU A 81 9.22 17.90 -18.20
C LEU A 81 9.08 17.15 -16.86
N ILE A 82 10.17 16.93 -16.13
CA ILE A 82 10.15 16.35 -14.77
C ILE A 82 9.30 17.22 -13.84
N GLY A 83 9.44 18.55 -13.92
CA GLY A 83 8.64 19.50 -13.14
C GLY A 83 7.14 19.40 -13.44
N VAL A 84 6.76 19.32 -14.72
CA VAL A 84 5.35 19.14 -15.14
C VAL A 84 4.79 17.81 -14.63
N LEU A 85 5.49 16.70 -14.86
CA LEU A 85 5.06 15.36 -14.42
C LEU A 85 4.91 15.28 -12.90
N THR A 86 5.82 15.91 -12.15
CA THR A 86 5.74 16.00 -10.68
C THR A 86 4.50 16.79 -10.23
N SER A 87 4.22 17.92 -10.90
CA SER A 87 3.05 18.74 -10.59
C SER A 87 1.75 18.00 -10.87
N ASP A 88 1.67 17.29 -12.00
CA ASP A 88 0.49 16.56 -12.41
C ASP A 88 0.25 15.31 -11.54
N GLU A 89 1.31 14.58 -11.15
CA GLU A 89 1.22 13.51 -10.16
C GLU A 89 0.63 14.05 -8.84
N SER A 90 1.17 15.17 -8.33
CA SER A 90 0.69 15.80 -7.09
C SER A 90 -0.77 16.25 -7.18
N ARG A 91 -1.18 16.84 -8.32
CA ARG A 91 -2.57 17.28 -8.54
C ARG A 91 -3.53 16.09 -8.59
N LEU A 92 -3.18 15.01 -9.28
CA LEU A 92 -4.00 13.81 -9.32
C LEU A 92 -4.16 13.20 -7.93
N ARG A 93 -3.09 13.11 -7.15
CA ARG A 93 -3.16 12.63 -5.75
C ARG A 93 -4.07 13.51 -4.89
N LYS A 94 -4.10 14.83 -5.10
CA LYS A 94 -5.04 15.73 -4.42
C LYS A 94 -6.49 15.49 -4.82
N VAL A 95 -6.76 15.22 -6.09
CA VAL A 95 -8.10 14.86 -6.58
C VAL A 95 -8.56 13.55 -5.96
N ILE A 96 -7.70 12.52 -5.96
CA ILE A 96 -7.97 11.24 -5.30
C ILE A 96 -8.30 11.44 -3.82
N ARG A 97 -7.50 12.25 -3.12
CA ARG A 97 -7.74 12.58 -1.72
C ARG A 97 -9.09 13.26 -1.51
N ALA A 98 -9.40 14.28 -2.29
CA ALA A 98 -10.67 15.00 -2.17
C ALA A 98 -11.88 14.10 -2.46
N PHE A 99 -11.74 13.14 -3.38
CA PHE A 99 -12.80 12.16 -3.63
C PHE A 99 -12.94 11.15 -2.49
N LYS A 100 -11.83 10.65 -1.92
CA LYS A 100 -11.87 9.80 -0.73
C LYS A 100 -12.50 10.54 0.46
N GLU A 101 -12.10 11.78 0.70
CA GLU A 101 -12.69 12.62 1.76
C GLU A 101 -14.19 12.86 1.54
N LEU A 102 -14.66 13.03 0.29
CA LEU A 102 -16.08 13.14 -0.03
C LEU A 102 -16.84 11.83 0.18
N ASP A 103 -16.22 10.70 -0.18
CA ASP A 103 -16.79 9.37 0.01
C ASP A 103 -16.90 9.04 1.50
N ASP A 104 -15.85 9.32 2.28
CA ASP A 104 -15.85 9.22 3.75
C ASP A 104 -16.94 10.11 4.36
N ASP A 105 -17.07 11.37 3.94
CA ASP A 105 -18.13 12.29 4.40
C ASP A 105 -19.54 11.78 4.07
N LEU A 106 -19.72 11.15 2.90
CA LEU A 106 -20.99 10.57 2.48
C LEU A 106 -21.29 9.30 3.27
N ALA A 107 -20.30 8.43 3.45
CA ALA A 107 -20.38 7.24 4.28
C ALA A 107 -20.75 7.63 5.71
N ASP A 108 -20.05 8.59 6.32
CA ASP A 108 -20.34 9.09 7.67
C ASP A 108 -21.77 9.63 7.80
N ARG A 109 -22.30 10.31 6.78
CA ARG A 109 -23.70 10.79 6.78
C ARG A 109 -24.70 9.66 6.62
N LEU A 110 -24.41 8.69 5.75
CA LEU A 110 -25.24 7.48 5.58
C LEU A 110 -25.24 6.66 6.87
N PHE A 111 -24.07 6.47 7.49
CA PHE A 111 -23.91 5.82 8.79
C PHE A 111 -24.61 6.62 9.89
N ALA A 112 -24.47 7.94 9.98
CA ALA A 112 -25.17 8.74 10.99
C ALA A 112 -26.71 8.63 10.86
N GLY A 113 -27.24 8.46 9.65
CA GLY A 113 -28.65 8.18 9.41
C GLY A 113 -29.06 6.73 9.68
N ALA A 114 -28.16 5.78 9.41
CA ALA A 114 -28.33 4.33 9.59
C ALA A 114 -27.80 3.79 10.93
N ALA A 115 -27.31 4.66 11.83
CA ALA A 115 -26.57 4.37 13.08
C ALA A 115 -27.39 3.64 14.16
N LYS A 116 -28.44 2.93 13.77
CA LYS A 116 -29.10 1.96 14.61
C LYS A 116 -28.69 0.55 14.15
N GLY A 117 -27.44 0.18 14.40
CA GLY A 117 -27.09 -1.24 14.56
C GLY A 117 -25.79 -1.76 13.94
N PHE A 118 -24.89 -0.94 13.38
CA PHE A 118 -23.58 -1.41 12.89
C PHE A 118 -22.43 -0.79 13.68
N ASP A 119 -21.71 -1.61 14.43
CA ASP A 119 -20.58 -1.16 15.25
C ASP A 119 -19.24 -1.54 14.59
N VAL A 120 -18.34 -0.57 14.44
CA VAL A 120 -16.96 -0.83 14.01
C VAL A 120 -16.02 -0.74 15.21
N TYR A 121 -15.31 -1.83 15.46
CA TYR A 121 -14.33 -1.95 16.52
C TYR A 121 -12.92 -1.93 15.93
N SER A 122 -12.02 -1.22 16.59
CA SER A 122 -10.59 -1.30 16.33
C SER A 122 -9.83 -1.49 17.63
N ALA A 123 -8.82 -2.35 17.60
CA ALA A 123 -8.03 -2.69 18.77
C ALA A 123 -6.59 -3.02 18.42
N HIS A 124 -5.72 -2.84 19.41
CA HIS A 124 -4.39 -3.41 19.44
C HIS A 124 -4.25 -4.09 20.80
N VAL A 125 -4.19 -5.42 20.80
CA VAL A 125 -4.09 -6.20 22.05
C VAL A 125 -2.62 -6.44 22.41
N HIS A 126 -2.38 -6.91 23.62
CA HIS A 126 -1.05 -6.97 24.21
C HIS A 126 0.01 -7.67 23.32
N SER A 127 1.13 -6.99 23.02
CA SER A 127 2.16 -7.47 22.08
C SER A 127 3.46 -7.96 22.73
N HIS A 128 3.64 -7.78 24.05
CA HIS A 128 4.92 -8.04 24.70
C HIS A 128 4.98 -9.42 25.37
N GLY A 129 5.84 -10.29 24.82
CA GLY A 129 6.55 -11.30 25.59
C GLY A 129 6.24 -12.76 25.22
N LEU A 130 7.30 -13.56 25.12
CA LEU A 130 7.27 -15.01 24.97
C LEU A 130 6.81 -15.72 26.28
N HIS A 131 6.21 -14.99 27.22
CA HIS A 131 5.76 -15.54 28.49
C HIS A 131 4.33 -16.05 28.36
N LYS A 132 4.08 -17.24 28.92
CA LYS A 132 2.75 -17.86 28.90
C LYS A 132 1.63 -16.98 29.48
N TYR A 133 1.97 -16.00 30.33
CA TYR A 133 1.02 -15.05 30.89
C TYR A 133 0.47 -14.07 29.86
N ASP A 134 1.25 -13.72 28.85
CA ASP A 134 0.87 -12.72 27.84
C ASP A 134 -0.22 -13.28 26.92
N ASP A 135 -0.19 -14.60 26.68
CA ASP A 135 -1.25 -15.32 25.97
C ASP A 135 -2.59 -15.30 26.70
N PHE A 136 -2.58 -15.44 28.03
CA PHE A 136 -3.80 -15.34 28.84
C PHE A 136 -4.36 -13.92 28.85
N VAL A 137 -3.51 -12.90 28.95
CA VAL A 137 -3.94 -11.50 28.88
C VAL A 137 -4.56 -11.18 27.52
N ARG A 138 -3.91 -11.59 26.42
CA ARG A 138 -4.49 -11.44 25.07
C ARG A 138 -5.81 -12.17 24.93
N SER A 139 -5.89 -13.41 25.41
CA SER A 139 -7.12 -14.21 25.36
C SER A 139 -8.28 -13.50 26.06
N ASP A 140 -8.06 -12.94 27.25
CA ASP A 140 -9.07 -12.15 27.97
C ASP A 140 -9.46 -10.86 27.24
N GLN A 141 -8.48 -10.16 26.64
CA GLN A 141 -8.75 -8.96 25.82
C GLN A 141 -9.59 -9.29 24.58
N ILE A 142 -9.27 -10.39 23.88
CA ILE A 142 -10.02 -10.87 22.72
C ILE A 142 -11.43 -11.31 23.16
N GLY A 143 -11.57 -11.99 24.29
CA GLY A 143 -12.87 -12.37 24.85
C GLY A 143 -13.76 -11.15 25.12
N LYS A 144 -13.21 -10.08 25.69
CA LYS A 144 -13.95 -8.82 25.91
C LYS A 144 -14.36 -8.12 24.62
N LEU A 145 -13.51 -8.16 23.59
CA LEU A 145 -13.86 -7.65 22.26
C LEU A 145 -15.00 -8.47 21.66
N HIS A 146 -14.92 -9.80 21.77
CA HIS A 146 -15.98 -10.70 21.33
C HIS A 146 -17.31 -10.41 22.04
N GLU A 147 -17.32 -10.26 23.37
CA GLU A 147 -18.51 -9.89 24.14
C GLU A 147 -19.11 -8.54 23.71
N ALA A 148 -18.26 -7.56 23.35
CA ALA A 148 -18.72 -6.27 22.84
C ALA A 148 -19.35 -6.40 21.44
N MET A 149 -18.72 -7.16 20.56
CA MET A 149 -19.20 -7.43 19.20
C MET A 149 -20.54 -8.18 19.19
N ASN A 150 -20.80 -9.05 20.17
CA ASN A 150 -22.04 -9.83 20.25
C ASN A 150 -23.31 -8.99 20.56
N ARG A 151 -23.21 -7.66 20.63
CA ARG A 151 -24.35 -6.75 20.88
C ARG A 151 -25.13 -6.41 19.63
N GLY A 152 -24.63 -6.76 18.46
CA GLY A 152 -25.29 -6.50 17.20
C GLY A 152 -24.37 -6.74 16.00
N PRO A 153 -24.82 -6.33 14.82
CA PRO A 153 -23.98 -6.30 13.62
C PRO A 153 -22.69 -5.50 13.87
N SER A 154 -21.54 -6.17 13.72
CA SER A 154 -20.25 -5.56 14.06
C SER A 154 -19.08 -6.02 13.19
N LEU A 155 -18.17 -5.10 12.89
CA LEU A 155 -16.90 -5.36 12.21
C LEU A 155 -15.75 -5.05 13.16
N LEU A 156 -14.75 -5.92 13.22
CA LEU A 156 -13.49 -5.71 13.93
C LEU A 156 -12.34 -5.66 12.93
N GLY A 157 -11.52 -4.61 12.99
CA GLY A 157 -10.19 -4.55 12.38
C GLY A 157 -9.15 -4.30 13.47
N ALA A 158 -8.26 -5.26 13.72
CA ALA A 158 -7.38 -5.18 14.88
C ALA A 158 -6.05 -5.93 14.71
N ASP A 159 -5.00 -5.39 15.34
CA ASP A 159 -3.78 -6.14 15.62
C ASP A 159 -4.01 -6.98 16.88
N LEU A 160 -4.29 -8.27 16.68
CA LEU A 160 -4.53 -9.19 17.79
C LEU A 160 -3.23 -9.83 18.29
N ASN A 161 -2.08 -9.60 17.65
CA ASN A 161 -0.81 -10.23 18.00
C ASN A 161 -0.88 -11.77 18.09
N VAL A 162 -1.86 -12.41 17.44
CA VAL A 162 -2.05 -13.88 17.46
C VAL A 162 -1.89 -14.46 16.08
N VAL A 163 -1.10 -15.53 15.95
CA VAL A 163 -1.03 -16.26 14.68
C VAL A 163 -2.20 -17.24 14.58
N THR A 164 -3.12 -16.96 13.66
CA THR A 164 -4.20 -17.88 13.26
C THR A 164 -4.27 -18.02 11.74
N HIS A 165 -4.94 -19.06 11.26
CA HIS A 165 -5.25 -19.22 9.84
C HIS A 165 -6.75 -19.01 9.62
N ASN A 166 -7.18 -17.77 9.39
CA ASN A 166 -8.60 -17.42 9.20
C ASN A 166 -9.47 -17.99 10.32
N GLY A 167 -9.11 -17.66 11.55
CA GLY A 167 -9.75 -18.14 12.77
C GLY A 167 -9.32 -19.53 13.24
N ASP A 168 -8.52 -20.29 12.49
CA ASP A 168 -8.02 -21.58 12.99
C ASP A 168 -6.86 -21.40 13.98
N ASN A 169 -7.00 -21.97 15.18
CA ASN A 169 -6.00 -21.97 16.25
C ASN A 169 -4.83 -22.94 15.97
N VAL A 170 -3.99 -22.59 15.01
CA VAL A 170 -2.87 -23.45 14.55
C VAL A 170 -1.78 -23.67 15.61
N GLN A 171 -1.61 -22.71 16.52
CA GLN A 171 -0.61 -22.80 17.59
C GLN A 171 -1.16 -23.45 18.88
N LYS A 172 -2.46 -23.76 18.94
CA LYS A 172 -3.13 -24.34 20.10
C LYS A 172 -2.90 -23.54 21.39
N ASN A 173 -2.92 -22.22 21.29
CA ASN A 173 -2.77 -21.29 22.42
C ASN A 173 -4.14 -20.71 22.82
N ALA A 174 -4.24 -20.07 23.99
CA ALA A 174 -5.51 -19.58 24.52
C ALA A 174 -6.05 -18.39 23.71
N SER A 175 -5.16 -17.50 23.27
CA SER A 175 -5.55 -16.35 22.45
C SER A 175 -6.06 -16.75 21.07
N GLY A 176 -5.45 -17.75 20.43
CA GLY A 176 -5.95 -18.35 19.18
C GLY A 176 -7.24 -19.13 19.40
N GLY A 177 -7.46 -19.69 20.60
CA GLY A 177 -8.72 -20.30 21.00
C GLY A 177 -9.85 -19.27 21.02
N ALA A 178 -9.62 -18.11 21.64
CA ALA A 178 -10.62 -17.03 21.68
C ALA A 178 -10.99 -16.51 20.28
N ILE A 179 -10.04 -16.47 19.33
CA ILE A 179 -10.33 -16.12 17.92
C ILE A 179 -11.08 -17.26 17.22
N HIS A 180 -10.76 -18.51 17.54
CA HIS A 180 -11.48 -19.67 17.02
C HIS A 180 -12.94 -19.69 17.46
N ASP A 181 -13.22 -19.28 18.71
CA ASP A 181 -14.58 -19.20 19.22
C ASP A 181 -15.46 -18.24 18.40
N LEU A 182 -14.91 -17.08 17.98
CA LEU A 182 -15.59 -16.18 17.04
C LEU A 182 -16.00 -16.92 15.75
N LYS A 183 -15.06 -17.67 15.15
CA LYS A 183 -15.32 -18.44 13.94
C LYS A 183 -16.39 -19.52 14.16
N ASP A 184 -16.33 -20.23 15.29
CA ASP A 184 -17.30 -21.28 15.64
C ASP A 184 -18.71 -20.71 15.87
N GLU A 185 -18.80 -19.47 16.33
CA GLU A 185 -20.06 -18.72 16.47
C GLU A 185 -20.57 -18.12 15.15
N GLY A 186 -19.87 -18.39 14.04
CA GLY A 186 -20.29 -18.01 12.68
C GLY A 186 -19.77 -16.65 12.23
N TYR A 187 -18.86 -16.01 12.98
CA TYR A 187 -18.16 -14.83 12.48
C TYR A 187 -17.27 -15.21 11.31
N THR A 188 -17.23 -14.34 10.30
CA THR A 188 -16.21 -14.45 9.25
C THR A 188 -14.92 -13.87 9.80
N VAL A 189 -13.84 -14.65 9.82
CA VAL A 189 -12.53 -14.23 10.37
C VAL A 189 -11.44 -14.39 9.33
N TYR A 190 -10.73 -13.30 9.06
CA TYR A 190 -9.56 -13.26 8.18
C TYR A 190 -8.31 -12.91 8.97
N SER A 191 -7.20 -13.57 8.63
CA SER A 191 -5.88 -13.30 9.22
C SER A 191 -4.91 -12.91 8.11
N GLY A 192 -4.45 -11.65 8.14
CA GLY A 192 -3.72 -11.06 7.02
C GLY A 192 -4.62 -10.69 5.84
N ALA A 193 -4.01 -10.41 4.68
CA ALA A 193 -4.71 -9.90 3.50
C ALA A 193 -4.19 -10.52 2.20
N VAL A 194 -4.96 -10.43 1.13
CA VAL A 194 -4.59 -10.89 -0.22
C VAL A 194 -3.65 -9.86 -0.86
N GLY A 195 -2.43 -10.29 -1.20
CA GLY A 195 -1.47 -9.48 -1.93
C GLY A 195 -1.71 -9.48 -3.45
N GLU A 196 -0.88 -8.74 -4.18
CA GLU A 196 -1.00 -8.58 -5.64
C GLU A 196 -0.94 -9.90 -6.43
N ASP A 197 -0.26 -10.92 -5.90
CA ASP A 197 -0.14 -12.24 -6.50
C ASP A 197 -1.34 -13.17 -6.19
N GLY A 198 -2.37 -12.65 -5.53
CA GLY A 198 -3.57 -13.38 -5.12
C GLY A 198 -3.37 -14.28 -3.91
N LYS A 199 -2.20 -14.27 -3.26
CA LYS A 199 -1.95 -15.07 -2.05
C LYS A 199 -2.24 -14.27 -0.79
N VAL A 200 -2.71 -14.97 0.24
CA VAL A 200 -2.82 -14.39 1.58
C VAL A 200 -1.43 -14.20 2.18
N VAL A 201 -1.11 -12.99 2.62
CA VAL A 201 0.13 -12.60 3.26
C VAL A 201 -0.16 -11.97 4.62
N GLY A 202 0.84 -11.98 5.51
CA GLY A 202 0.78 -11.20 6.74
C GLY A 202 1.10 -9.74 6.47
N THR A 203 0.55 -8.88 7.31
CA THR A 203 0.66 -7.43 7.27
C THR A 203 1.82 -6.90 8.11
N SER A 204 2.35 -7.69 9.04
CA SER A 204 3.53 -7.30 9.83
C SER A 204 4.83 -7.31 9.02
N PRO A 205 5.91 -6.63 9.48
CA PRO A 205 7.21 -6.61 8.79
C PRO A 205 7.81 -7.99 8.50
N SER A 206 7.53 -8.97 9.37
CA SER A 206 7.98 -10.35 9.24
C SER A 206 7.09 -11.20 8.33
N GLY A 207 6.05 -10.61 7.72
CA GLY A 207 5.02 -11.33 6.95
C GLY A 207 4.14 -12.23 7.82
N THR A 208 4.14 -12.02 9.14
CA THR A 208 3.33 -12.80 10.07
C THR A 208 1.89 -12.26 10.07
N ARG A 209 0.92 -13.19 10.02
CA ARG A 209 -0.51 -12.89 10.02
C ARG A 209 -1.00 -12.73 11.46
N ILE A 210 -0.86 -11.52 11.99
CA ILE A 210 -1.27 -11.15 13.36
C ILE A 210 -2.35 -10.08 13.42
N ASP A 211 -2.61 -9.42 12.29
CA ASP A 211 -3.76 -8.53 12.12
C ASP A 211 -4.95 -9.29 11.56
N HIS A 212 -6.14 -8.96 12.08
CA HIS A 212 -7.38 -9.67 11.81
C HIS A 212 -8.49 -8.71 11.42
N VAL A 213 -9.31 -9.22 10.51
CA VAL A 213 -10.63 -8.67 10.22
C VAL A 213 -11.66 -9.70 10.60
N ALA A 214 -12.63 -9.34 11.45
CA ALA A 214 -13.72 -10.22 11.84
C ALA A 214 -15.09 -9.54 11.67
N GLY A 215 -15.98 -10.16 10.90
CA GLY A 215 -17.34 -9.68 10.66
C GLY A 215 -18.37 -10.57 11.36
N SER A 216 -19.31 -9.95 12.08
CA SER A 216 -20.44 -10.65 12.70
C SER A 216 -21.30 -11.37 11.65
N PRO A 217 -22.02 -12.45 12.01
CA PRO A 217 -22.90 -13.17 11.08
C PRO A 217 -24.11 -12.36 10.59
N ALA A 218 -24.30 -11.14 11.08
CA ALA A 218 -25.44 -10.29 10.72
C ALA A 218 -25.30 -9.59 9.36
N PHE A 219 -24.11 -9.61 8.75
CA PHE A 219 -23.85 -9.05 7.42
C PHE A 219 -22.81 -9.91 6.68
N THR A 220 -22.63 -9.62 5.40
CA THR A 220 -21.65 -10.34 4.57
C THR A 220 -20.38 -9.50 4.40
N VAL A 221 -19.24 -10.15 4.60
CA VAL A 221 -17.94 -9.58 4.23
C VAL A 221 -17.63 -10.02 2.80
N ASP A 222 -17.39 -9.06 1.90
CA ASP A 222 -17.23 -9.29 0.46
C ASP A 222 -15.82 -9.79 0.13
N GLY A 223 -15.58 -11.04 0.51
CA GLY A 223 -14.32 -11.72 0.28
C GLY A 223 -13.22 -11.36 1.30
N PRO A 224 -12.02 -11.95 1.13
CA PRO A 224 -10.90 -11.70 2.02
C PRO A 224 -10.37 -10.27 1.86
N PRO A 225 -9.85 -9.64 2.94
CA PRO A 225 -9.25 -8.32 2.88
C PRO A 225 -8.12 -8.26 1.86
N VAL A 226 -7.98 -7.13 1.17
CA VAL A 226 -6.92 -6.85 0.20
C VAL A 226 -5.83 -6.02 0.86
N LEU A 227 -4.58 -6.35 0.58
CA LEU A 227 -3.42 -5.64 1.11
C LEU A 227 -3.32 -4.26 0.45
N PHE A 228 -3.03 -3.22 1.23
CA PHE A 228 -2.62 -1.93 0.67
C PHE A 228 -1.44 -1.37 1.46
N ASP A 229 -0.60 -0.59 0.78
CA ASP A 229 0.61 0.00 1.38
C ASP A 229 0.24 0.95 2.54
N GLY A 230 0.71 0.62 3.73
CA GLY A 230 0.48 1.39 4.96
C GLY A 230 1.25 2.71 5.01
N ALA A 231 2.29 2.89 4.16
CA ALA A 231 3.19 4.04 3.94
C ALA A 231 3.85 4.71 5.16
N THR A 232 3.27 4.61 6.35
CA THR A 232 3.63 5.31 7.60
C THR A 232 3.72 4.37 8.80
N SER A 233 3.34 3.11 8.61
CA SER A 233 3.38 2.03 9.60
C SER A 233 4.37 0.97 9.15
N ASP A 234 4.93 0.22 10.10
CA ASP A 234 5.70 -0.98 9.81
C ASP A 234 4.80 -2.17 9.45
N HIS A 235 3.50 -2.07 9.72
CA HIS A 235 2.47 -2.95 9.18
C HIS A 235 1.83 -2.38 7.91
N ASP A 236 1.56 -3.24 6.94
CA ASP A 236 0.69 -2.95 5.81
C ASP A 236 -0.78 -2.86 6.23
N GLY A 237 -1.56 -2.10 5.47
CA GLY A 237 -3.00 -1.96 5.69
C GLY A 237 -3.82 -3.10 5.09
N GLN A 238 -5.03 -3.27 5.62
CA GLN A 238 -6.04 -4.19 5.10
C GLN A 238 -7.27 -3.40 4.67
N ARG A 239 -7.70 -3.54 3.42
CA ARG A 239 -8.98 -3.02 2.92
C ARG A 239 -9.98 -4.16 2.87
N VAL A 240 -11.17 -3.96 3.42
CA VAL A 240 -12.27 -4.92 3.38
C VAL A 240 -13.53 -4.23 2.94
N ASP A 241 -14.25 -4.87 2.02
CA ASP A 241 -15.56 -4.42 1.56
C ASP A 241 -16.64 -5.24 2.31
N VAL A 242 -17.71 -4.57 2.74
CA VAL A 242 -18.79 -5.18 3.52
C VAL A 242 -20.15 -4.73 3.00
N GLU A 243 -21.07 -5.67 2.83
CA GLU A 243 -22.46 -5.38 2.47
C GLU A 243 -23.30 -5.26 3.74
N ILE A 244 -23.67 -4.03 4.11
CA ILE A 244 -24.54 -3.78 5.27
C ILE A 244 -26.00 -3.93 4.83
N PRO A 245 -26.80 -4.80 5.49
CA PRO A 245 -28.20 -4.95 5.15
C PRO A 245 -28.98 -3.67 5.44
N ASN A 246 -29.97 -3.37 4.60
CA ASN A 246 -30.90 -2.28 4.84
C ASN A 246 -31.91 -2.70 5.93
N TRP A 247 -31.81 -2.14 7.15
CA TRP A 247 -32.73 -2.41 8.27
C TRP A 247 -33.88 -1.40 8.35
#